data_AF-U6DQZ5-F1
#
_entry.id   AF-U6DQZ5-F1
#
_cell.length_a   1.000
_cell.length_b   1.000
_cell.length_c   1.000
_cell.angle_alpha   90.00
_cell.angle_beta   90.00
_cell.angle_gamma   90.00
#
_symmetry.space_group_name_H-M   'P 1'
#
loop_
_entity.id
_entity.type
_entity.pdbx_description
1 polymer ?
#
loop_
_entity_poly.entity_id
_entity_poly.type
_entity_poly.pdbx_seq_one_letter_code
_entity_poly.pdbx_strand_id
1 'polypeptide(L)'
;GNWKQELPKFVSPDQLPVEFGGTMTDPDGNPKCLTKIKYGGDVPKSYYLRNQVKTQYEHTVTVARGSFMQVENEILFPGCVLRWQFASEGADIGFGVFLKT
;
A
#
# COMPACT_ATOMS: atom_id res chain seq x y z
N GLY A 1 -12.68 9.11 15.87
CA GLY A 1 -13.80 9.61 15.03
C GLY A 1 -14.91 8.60 15.02
N ASN A 2 -16.16 9.06 15.08
CA ASN A 2 -17.35 8.22 15.22
C ASN A 2 -18.02 7.92 13.86
N TRP A 3 -17.21 7.54 12.87
CA TRP A 3 -17.58 7.56 11.46
C TRP A 3 -18.76 6.62 11.14
N LYS A 4 -18.90 5.48 11.82
CA LYS A 4 -20.05 4.56 11.65
C LYS A 4 -21.39 5.19 12.07
N GLN A 5 -21.39 6.16 12.98
CA GLN A 5 -22.61 6.88 13.38
C GLN A 5 -22.88 8.11 12.51
N GLU A 6 -21.85 8.62 11.82
CA GLU A 6 -21.98 9.76 10.90
C GLU A 6 -22.52 9.34 9.53
N LEU A 7 -22.08 8.19 9.00
CA LEU A 7 -22.51 7.70 7.68
C LEU A 7 -24.05 7.56 7.53
N PRO A 8 -24.81 7.05 8.51
CA PRO A 8 -26.27 6.97 8.43
C PRO A 8 -26.99 8.32 8.32
N LYS A 9 -26.32 9.45 8.57
CA LYS A 9 -26.90 10.79 8.35
C LYS A 9 -27.04 11.13 6.87
N PHE A 10 -26.30 10.43 6.00
CA PHE A 10 -26.26 10.67 4.55
C PHE A 10 -26.84 9.51 3.73
N VAL A 11 -26.88 8.32 4.31
CA VAL A 11 -27.34 7.08 3.64
C VAL A 11 -28.30 6.37 4.56
N SER A 12 -29.47 5.96 4.03
CA SER A 12 -30.43 5.19 4.81
C SER A 12 -29.79 3.91 5.37
N PRO A 13 -30.04 3.53 6.64
CA PRO A 13 -29.40 2.36 7.24
C PRO A 13 -29.59 1.06 6.44
N ASP A 14 -30.75 0.85 5.83
CA ASP A 14 -31.07 -0.33 5.01
C ASP A 14 -30.34 -0.37 3.66
N GLN A 15 -29.72 0.74 3.25
CA GLN A 15 -28.89 0.87 2.04
C GLN A 15 -27.39 0.84 2.36
N LEU A 16 -27.02 0.76 3.65
CA LEU A 16 -25.64 0.76 4.11
C LEU A 16 -25.29 -0.60 4.73
N PRO A 17 -24.19 -1.27 4.29
CA PRO A 17 -23.77 -2.53 4.91
C PRO A 17 -23.58 -2.40 6.42
N VAL A 18 -23.91 -3.45 7.16
CA VAL A 18 -23.65 -3.55 8.60
C VAL A 18 -22.18 -3.30 8.92
N GLU A 19 -21.26 -3.77 8.08
CA GLU A 19 -19.81 -3.50 8.19
C GLU A 19 -19.50 -1.99 8.31
N PHE A 20 -20.30 -1.13 7.68
CA PHE A 20 -20.14 0.33 7.66
C PHE A 20 -21.11 1.08 8.58
N GLY A 21 -21.89 0.37 9.41
CA GLY A 21 -22.78 0.98 10.41
C GLY A 21 -24.25 1.08 10.03
N GLY A 22 -24.68 0.43 8.94
CA GLY A 22 -26.09 0.30 8.58
C GLY A 22 -26.70 -1.03 9.03
N THR A 23 -27.71 -1.48 8.31
CA THR A 23 -28.46 -2.73 8.56
C THR A 23 -28.47 -3.67 7.36
N MET A 24 -27.94 -3.25 6.21
CA MET A 24 -27.91 -4.10 5.01
C MET A 24 -26.95 -5.28 5.20
N THR A 25 -27.41 -6.46 4.79
CA THR A 25 -26.63 -7.70 4.74
C THR A 25 -26.85 -8.37 3.39
N ASP A 26 -25.99 -9.32 3.03
CA ASP A 26 -26.29 -10.24 1.92
C ASP A 26 -27.47 -11.17 2.28
N PRO A 27 -28.07 -11.89 1.30
CA PRO A 27 -29.14 -12.86 1.57
C PRO A 27 -28.76 -13.97 2.57
N ASP A 28 -27.48 -14.29 2.71
CA ASP A 28 -26.94 -15.24 3.69
C ASP A 28 -26.67 -14.61 5.07
N GLY A 29 -27.00 -13.33 5.25
CA GLY A 29 -26.74 -12.56 6.46
C GLY A 29 -25.33 -11.96 6.57
N ASN A 30 -24.49 -12.06 5.52
CA ASN A 30 -23.13 -11.54 5.60
C ASN A 30 -23.12 -9.99 5.72
N PRO A 31 -22.52 -9.43 6.79
CA PRO A 31 -22.54 -7.99 7.06
C PRO A 31 -21.71 -7.16 6.09
N LYS A 32 -20.84 -7.80 5.29
CA LYS A 32 -19.96 -7.16 4.32
C LYS A 32 -20.58 -6.97 2.95
N CYS A 33 -21.75 -7.55 2.71
CA CYS A 33 -22.42 -7.49 1.41
C CYS A 33 -21.49 -7.89 0.23
N LEU A 34 -20.81 -9.05 0.34
CA LEU A 34 -19.85 -9.58 -0.63
C LEU A 34 -20.44 -9.86 -2.02
N THR A 35 -21.76 -9.98 -2.12
CA THR A 35 -22.46 -10.04 -3.41
C THR A 35 -22.30 -8.74 -4.21
N LYS A 36 -22.10 -7.60 -3.52
CA LYS A 36 -21.97 -6.26 -4.11
C LYS A 36 -20.55 -5.68 -3.97
N ILE A 37 -19.88 -5.93 -2.85
CA ILE A 37 -18.60 -5.30 -2.50
C ILE A 37 -17.48 -6.33 -2.52
N LYS A 38 -16.44 -6.07 -3.32
CA LYS A 38 -15.22 -6.90 -3.34
C LYS A 38 -14.17 -6.25 -2.44
N TYR A 39 -13.71 -7.00 -1.43
CA TYR A 39 -12.74 -6.53 -0.43
C TYR A 39 -11.28 -6.76 -0.87
N GLY A 40 -11.04 -6.96 -2.16
CA GLY A 40 -9.72 -7.30 -2.68
C GLY A 40 -9.22 -8.66 -2.16
N GLY A 41 -7.91 -8.75 -1.97
CA GLY A 41 -7.19 -9.97 -1.61
C GLY A 41 -5.93 -10.13 -2.45
N ASP A 42 -5.07 -11.09 -2.06
CA ASP A 42 -3.88 -11.40 -2.83
C ASP A 42 -4.27 -11.99 -4.19
N VAL A 43 -3.71 -11.43 -5.26
CA VAL A 43 -3.90 -11.97 -6.61
C VAL A 43 -2.97 -13.19 -6.78
N PRO A 44 -3.49 -14.38 -7.12
CA PRO A 44 -2.63 -15.54 -7.33
C PRO A 44 -1.60 -15.30 -8.44
N LYS A 45 -0.36 -15.74 -8.23
CA LYS A 45 0.75 -15.54 -9.18
C LYS A 45 0.47 -16.10 -10.57
N SER A 46 -0.40 -17.10 -10.70
CA SER A 46 -0.83 -17.66 -11.99
C SER A 46 -1.54 -16.65 -12.89
N TYR A 47 -2.08 -15.56 -12.33
CA TYR A 47 -2.71 -14.48 -13.10
C TYR A 47 -1.73 -13.36 -13.49
N TYR A 48 -0.45 -13.45 -13.11
CA TYR A 48 0.52 -12.40 -13.37
C TYR A 48 0.99 -12.46 -14.82
N LEU A 49 0.78 -11.38 -15.57
CA LEU A 49 1.26 -11.25 -16.95
C LEU A 49 2.73 -10.80 -17.04
N ARG A 50 3.25 -10.19 -15.97
CA ARG A 50 4.62 -9.70 -15.87
C ARG A 50 5.03 -9.61 -14.40
N ASN A 51 6.33 -9.80 -14.15
CA ASN A 51 6.88 -9.73 -12.80
C ASN A 51 7.31 -8.33 -12.39
N GLN A 52 7.54 -7.44 -13.35
CA GLN A 52 7.94 -6.04 -13.11
C GLN A 52 7.38 -5.13 -14.20
N VAL A 53 7.16 -3.86 -13.85
CA VAL A 53 6.82 -2.79 -14.79
C VAL A 53 8.09 -1.97 -15.03
N LYS A 54 8.36 -1.60 -16.28
CA LYS A 54 9.49 -0.71 -16.59
C LYS A 54 9.30 0.61 -15.84
N THR A 55 10.30 0.99 -15.05
CA THR A 55 10.33 2.28 -14.36
C THR A 55 11.47 3.13 -14.92
N GLN A 56 11.31 4.44 -14.87
CA GLN A 56 12.43 5.36 -15.03
C GLN A 56 13.00 5.66 -13.65
N TYR A 57 14.33 5.63 -13.53
CA TYR A 57 15.02 5.95 -12.29
C TYR A 57 15.52 7.39 -12.34
N GLU A 58 15.33 8.12 -11.25
CA GLU A 58 15.77 9.51 -11.13
C GLU A 58 17.31 9.63 -11.13
N HIS A 59 17.98 8.64 -10.55
CA HIS A 59 19.44 8.61 -10.44
C HIS A 59 20.01 7.28 -10.92
N THR A 60 21.18 7.34 -11.56
CA THR A 60 22.00 6.18 -11.90
C THR A 60 23.42 6.45 -11.41
N VAL A 61 23.98 5.52 -10.63
CA VAL A 61 25.29 5.67 -10.00
C VAL A 61 26.12 4.41 -10.19
N THR A 62 27.45 4.56 -10.22
CA THR A 62 28.39 3.43 -10.19
C THR A 62 29.00 3.32 -8.80
N VAL A 63 28.92 2.14 -8.18
CA VAL A 63 29.50 1.88 -6.86
C VAL A 63 30.71 0.97 -7.00
N ALA A 64 31.88 1.45 -6.57
CA ALA A 64 33.11 0.67 -6.61
C ALA A 64 33.09 -0.49 -5.59
N ARG A 65 33.90 -1.51 -5.84
CA ARG A 65 34.02 -2.69 -4.95
C ARG A 65 34.43 -2.27 -3.53
N GLY A 66 33.64 -2.67 -2.54
CA GLY A 66 33.89 -2.36 -1.12
C GLY A 66 33.49 -0.95 -0.70
N SER A 67 32.89 -0.17 -1.61
CA SER A 67 32.38 1.18 -1.34
C SER A 67 30.86 1.17 -1.16
N PHE A 68 30.31 2.32 -0.78
CA PHE A 68 28.87 2.54 -0.65
C PHE A 68 28.48 3.91 -1.20
N MET A 69 27.20 4.08 -1.53
CA MET A 69 26.57 5.36 -1.83
C MET A 69 25.54 5.65 -0.74
N GLN A 70 25.45 6.91 -0.30
CA GLN A 70 24.50 7.33 0.71
C GLN A 70 23.67 8.50 0.20
N VAL A 71 22.37 8.45 0.43
CA VAL A 71 21.43 9.56 0.20
C VAL A 71 20.86 9.96 1.55
N GLU A 72 20.95 11.25 1.88
CA GLU A 72 20.46 11.79 3.15
C GLU A 72 19.19 12.61 2.91
N ASN A 73 18.19 12.42 3.76
CA ASN A 73 16.93 13.17 3.73
C ASN A 73 16.64 13.69 5.12
N GLU A 74 16.49 15.01 5.25
CA GLU A 74 16.07 15.63 6.50
C GLU A 74 14.56 15.51 6.66
N ILE A 75 14.12 14.80 7.70
CA ILE A 75 12.69 14.60 7.99
C ILE A 75 12.25 15.66 9.00
N LEU A 76 11.69 16.75 8.49
CA LEU A 76 11.22 17.87 9.30
C LEU A 76 9.94 17.55 10.08
N PHE A 77 9.14 16.60 9.60
CA PHE A 77 7.83 16.28 10.16
C PHE A 77 7.63 14.77 10.33
N PRO A 78 7.33 14.29 11.55
CA PRO A 78 6.97 12.90 11.77
C PRO A 78 5.72 12.49 10.98
N GLY A 79 5.64 11.22 10.60
CA GLY A 79 4.50 10.65 9.88
C GLY A 79 4.63 10.66 8.35
N CYS A 80 5.71 11.24 7.80
CA CYS A 80 6.05 11.07 6.39
C CYS A 80 6.45 9.62 6.07
N VAL A 81 6.26 9.22 4.81
CA VAL A 81 6.63 7.89 4.32
C VAL A 81 7.87 8.01 3.44
N LEU A 82 8.93 7.29 3.80
CA LEU A 82 10.10 7.09 2.94
C LEU A 82 9.83 5.94 1.97
N ARG A 83 10.02 6.16 0.67
CA ARG A 83 9.83 5.13 -0.38
C ARG A 83 11.03 5.10 -1.31
N TRP A 84 11.53 3.91 -1.60
CA TRP A 84 12.64 3.69 -2.52
C TRP A 84 12.33 2.57 -3.51
N GLN A 85 12.97 2.64 -4.67
CA GLN A 85 13.03 1.56 -5.65
C GLN A 85 14.38 1.67 -6.36
N PHE A 86 15.09 0.55 -6.47
CA PHE A 86 16.38 0.49 -7.15
C PHE A 86 16.50 -0.82 -7.93
N ALA A 87 17.38 -0.81 -8.91
CA ALA A 87 17.87 -2.01 -9.59
C ALA A 87 19.40 -1.91 -9.68
N SER A 88 20.05 -3.07 -9.65
CA SER A 88 21.49 -3.18 -9.89
C SER A 88 21.70 -4.19 -11.01
N GLU A 89 22.67 -3.90 -11.89
CA GLU A 89 23.08 -4.82 -12.94
C GLU A 89 24.25 -5.66 -12.42
N GLY A 90 24.23 -6.97 -12.67
CA GLY A 90 25.31 -7.88 -12.31
C GLY A 90 25.16 -8.47 -10.90
N ALA A 91 25.94 -7.97 -9.95
CA ALA A 91 26.00 -8.52 -8.60
C ALA A 91 24.95 -7.91 -7.66
N ASP A 92 24.64 -8.63 -6.58
CA ASP A 92 23.78 -8.12 -5.52
C ASP A 92 24.37 -6.86 -4.86
N ILE A 93 23.49 -5.99 -4.37
CA ILE A 93 23.84 -4.78 -3.64
C ILE A 93 23.28 -4.81 -2.21
N GLY A 94 24.10 -4.44 -1.24
CA GLY A 94 23.64 -4.21 0.13
C GLY A 94 22.86 -2.89 0.23
N PHE A 95 21.68 -2.92 0.86
CA PHE A 95 20.85 -1.74 1.08
C PHE A 95 20.46 -1.63 2.56
N GLY A 96 20.53 -0.42 3.11
CA GLY A 96 20.19 -0.14 4.50
C GLY A 96 19.65 1.28 4.70
N VAL A 97 18.75 1.43 5.65
CA VAL A 97 18.19 2.71 6.09
C VAL A 97 18.59 2.94 7.54
N PHE A 98 19.19 4.10 7.81
CA PHE A 98 19.70 4.44 9.14
C PHE A 98 19.13 5.79 9.57
N LEU A 99 18.76 5.89 10.84
CA LEU A 99 18.41 7.14 11.48
C LEU A 99 19.67 7.69 12.17
N LYS A 100 20.08 8.90 11.79
CA LYS A 100 21.10 9.65 12.53
C LYS A 100 20.36 10.54 13.53
N THR A 101 20.65 10.37 14.81
CA THR A 101 20.17 11.20 15.92
C THR A 101 21.23 12.19 16.34
#